data_AF-A0A2N9X8Y6-F1
#
_entry.id   AF-A0A2N9X8Y6-F1
#
_cell.length_a   1.000
_cell.length_b   1.000
_cell.length_c   1.000
_cell.angle_alpha   90.00
_cell.angle_beta   90.00
_cell.angle_gamma   90.00
#
_symmetry.space_group_name_H-M   'P 1'
#
loop_
_entity.id
_entity.type
_entity.pdbx_description
1 polymer ?
#
loop_
_entity_poly.entity_id
_entity_poly.type
_entity_poly.pdbx_seq_one_letter_code
_entity_poly.pdbx_strand_id
1 'polypeptide(L)' 'MSDTIPENIQQRLQVAIKHGNQAEQQRLWHEYSSLQGFSNEWVMSARLGQDGYTEEQAHMVACLFGRC' A
#
# COMPACT_ATOMS: atom_id res chain seq x y z
N MET A 1 14.51 -0.88 -11.20
CA MET A 1 13.38 -0.09 -10.67
C MET A 1 13.98 0.83 -9.63
N SER A 2 13.62 2.11 -9.62
CA SER A 2 14.16 3.04 -8.61
C SER A 2 13.23 2.96 -7.42
N ASP A 3 13.72 2.40 -6.31
CA ASP A 3 12.95 2.09 -5.10
C ASP A 3 12.56 3.35 -4.28
N THR A 4 12.65 4.53 -4.89
CA THR A 4 12.40 5.82 -4.25
C THR A 4 11.01 6.34 -4.63
N ILE A 5 10.22 6.73 -3.62
CA ILE A 5 8.97 7.47 -3.85
C ILE A 5 9.31 8.71 -4.67
N PRO A 6 8.64 8.94 -5.82
CA PRO A 6 8.84 10.16 -6.59
C PRO A 6 8.66 11.40 -5.71
N GLU A 7 9.57 12.38 -5.80
CA GLU A 7 9.58 13.58 -4.93
C GLU A 7 8.22 14.30 -4.90
N ASN A 8 7.50 14.29 -6.02
CA ASN A 8 6.15 14.84 -6.14
C ASN A 8 5.13 14.15 -5.21
N ILE A 9 5.11 12.81 -5.19
CA ILE A 9 4.20 12.01 -4.37
C ILE A 9 4.57 12.17 -2.90
N GLN A 10 5.88 12.21 -2.60
CA GLN A 10 6.38 12.36 -1.24
C GLN A 10 5.99 13.70 -0.61
N GLN A 11 6.12 14.81 -1.35
CA GLN A 11 5.73 16.14 -0.85
C GLN A 11 4.22 16.24 -0.61
N ARG A 12 3.41 15.72 -1.54
CA ARG A 12 1.94 15.68 -1.40
C ARG A 12 1.52 14.82 -0.21
N LEU A 13 2.23 13.72 0.05
CA LEU A 13 1.91 12.81 1.15
C LEU A 13 2.20 13.46 2.51
N GLN A 14 3.31 14.19 2.63
CA GLN A 14 3.62 14.93 3.86
C GLN A 14 2.57 16.01 4.18
N VAL A 15 2.07 16.70 3.15
CA VAL A 15 0.98 17.68 3.33
C VAL A 15 -0.32 16.98 3.75
N ALA A 16 -0.68 15.87 3.10
CA ALA A 16 -1.87 15.08 3.42
C ALA A 16 -1.81 14.51 4.85
N ILE A 17 -0.63 14.12 5.34
CA ILE A 17 -0.40 13.67 6.73
C ILE A 17 -0.56 14.85 7.70
N LYS A 18 0.11 15.97 7.45
CA LYS A 18 0.07 17.16 8.32
C LYS A 18 -1.34 17.71 8.50
N HIS A 19 -2.19 17.54 7.49
CA HIS A 19 -3.58 18.01 7.50
C HIS A 19 -4.58 16.93 7.93
N GLY A 20 -4.13 15.73 8.31
CA GLY A 20 -5.02 14.61 8.66
C GLY A 20 -5.91 14.15 7.50
N ASN A 21 -5.55 14.49 6.26
CA ASN A 21 -6.32 14.17 5.07
C ASN A 21 -6.06 12.73 4.64
N GLN A 22 -6.74 11.80 5.30
CA GLN A 22 -6.61 10.36 5.06
C GLN A 22 -6.96 9.97 3.62
N ALA A 23 -7.87 10.68 2.96
CA ALA A 23 -8.26 10.41 1.58
C ALA A 23 -7.11 10.69 0.60
N GLU A 24 -6.41 11.81 0.79
CA GLU A 24 -5.25 12.13 -0.06
C GLU A 24 -4.06 11.22 0.27
N GLN A 25 -3.86 10.84 1.53
CA GLN A 25 -2.86 9.83 1.91
C GLN A 25 -3.10 8.50 1.17
N GLN A 26 -4.34 8.00 1.17
CA GLN A 26 -4.71 6.76 0.46
C GLN A 26 -4.49 6.88 -1.04
N ARG A 27 -4.91 8.00 -1.65
CA ARG A 27 -4.72 8.24 -3.09
C ARG A 27 -3.24 8.22 -3.47
N LEU A 28 -2.39 8.83 -2.68
CA LEU A 28 -0.94 8.90 -2.93
C LEU A 28 -0.25 7.56 -2.74
N TRP A 29 -0.67 6.78 -1.73
CA TRP A 29 -0.20 5.40 -1.58
C TRP A 29 -0.61 4.52 -2.76
N HIS A 30 -1.83 4.69 -3.29
CA HIS A 30 -2.25 4.02 -4.52
C HIS A 30 -1.43 4.44 -5.74
N GLU A 31 -1.18 5.74 -5.89
CA GLU A 31 -0.38 6.30 -6.97
C GLU A 31 1.05 5.75 -6.95
N TYR A 32 1.68 5.74 -5.76
CA TYR A 32 3.03 5.20 -5.56
C TYR A 32 3.11 3.69 -5.83
N SER A 33 2.20 2.90 -5.27
CA SER A 33 2.13 1.45 -5.49
C SER A 33 1.97 1.11 -6.98
N SER A 34 1.14 1.86 -7.70
CA SER A 34 0.94 1.68 -9.15
C SER A 34 2.22 1.95 -9.95
N LEU A 35 3.02 2.95 -9.56
CA LEU A 35 4.27 3.29 -10.24
C LEU A 35 5.38 2.26 -10.02
N GLN A 36 5.43 1.66 -8.83
CA GLN A 36 6.44 0.66 -8.49
C GLN A 36 6.15 -0.72 -9.10
N GLY A 37 4.99 -0.90 -9.77
CA GLY A 37 4.50 -2.22 -10.13
C GLY A 37 4.22 -3.09 -8.90
N PHE A 38 4.20 -2.48 -7.71
CA PHE A 38 3.78 -3.09 -6.48
C PHE A 38 2.26 -3.08 -6.46
N SER A 39 1.69 -4.21 -6.79
CA SER A 39 0.71 -4.75 -5.86
C SER A 39 1.53 -5.53 -4.79
N ASN A 40 1.07 -5.67 -3.55
CA ASN A 40 1.76 -6.14 -2.30
C ASN A 40 2.69 -7.38 -2.34
N GLU A 41 3.26 -7.82 -1.21
CA GLU A 41 4.04 -9.09 -1.05
C GLU A 41 3.38 -10.33 -1.71
N TRP A 42 2.06 -10.29 -1.85
CA TRP A 42 1.22 -11.21 -2.62
C TRP A 42 1.52 -11.28 -4.12
N VAL A 43 2.15 -10.26 -4.68
CA VAL A 43 2.48 -10.12 -6.09
C VAL A 43 3.85 -10.66 -6.38
N MET A 44 4.65 -10.87 -5.33
CA MET A 44 5.79 -11.77 -5.37
C MET A 44 5.34 -13.23 -5.28
N SER A 45 4.43 -13.60 -4.36
CA SER A 45 3.88 -14.97 -4.31
C SER A 45 3.18 -15.35 -5.62
N ALA A 46 2.32 -14.47 -6.15
CA ALA A 46 1.65 -14.66 -7.44
C ALA A 46 2.62 -14.67 -8.64
N ARG A 47 3.73 -13.93 -8.60
CA ARG A 47 4.78 -13.96 -9.63
C ARG A 47 5.65 -15.23 -9.56
N LEU A 48 5.61 -15.96 -8.45
CA LEU A 48 6.35 -17.20 -8.18
C LEU A 48 5.48 -18.47 -8.19
N GLY A 49 4.17 -18.36 -8.48
CA GLY A 49 3.23 -19.50 -8.55
C GLY A 49 2.79 -20.04 -7.20
N GLN A 50 2.95 -19.24 -6.13
CA GLN A 50 2.59 -19.58 -4.76
C GLN A 50 1.37 -18.78 -4.31
N ASP A 51 0.65 -19.29 -3.32
CA ASP A 51 -0.53 -18.59 -2.81
C ASP A 51 -0.12 -17.22 -2.26
N GLY A 52 -0.82 -16.21 -2.77
CA GLY A 52 -0.78 -14.84 -2.28
C GLY A 52 -1.36 -14.84 -0.87
N TYR A 53 -2.57 -14.31 -0.67
CA TYR A 53 -3.13 -14.15 0.66
C TYR A 53 -4.26 -15.13 0.95
N THR A 54 -4.32 -15.71 2.16
CA THR A 54 -5.52 -16.45 2.59
C THR A 54 -6.53 -15.53 3.27
N GLU A 55 -7.82 -15.87 3.19
CA GLU A 55 -8.90 -15.06 3.80
C GLU A 55 -8.74 -14.95 5.32
N GLU A 56 -8.30 -16.01 5.98
CA GLU A 56 -7.99 -15.99 7.40
C GLU A 56 -6.85 -15.00 7.71
N GLN A 57 -5.82 -14.93 6.86
CA GLN A 57 -4.72 -13.99 7.07
C GLN A 57 -5.18 -12.54 6.85
N ALA A 58 -6.12 -12.30 5.92
CA ALA A 58 -6.78 -11.00 5.71
C ALA A 58 -7.61 -10.58 6.92
N HIS A 59 -8.40 -11.50 7.42
CA HIS A 59 -9.28 -11.29 8.54
C HIS A 59 -8.49 -11.03 9.83
N MET A 60 -7.43 -11.79 10.08
CA MET A 60 -6.53 -11.54 11.20
C MET A 60 -5.89 -10.16 11.13
N VAL A 61 -5.40 -9.74 9.96
CA VAL A 61 -4.81 -8.40 9.78
C VAL A 61 -5.86 -7.31 10.00
N ALA A 62 -7.07 -7.47 9.48
CA ALA A 62 -8.16 -6.52 9.73
C ALA A 62 -8.51 -6.40 11.23
N CYS A 63 -8.64 -7.54 11.91
CA CYS A 63 -8.89 -7.58 13.36
C CYS A 63 -7.77 -6.94 14.18
N LEU A 64 -6.51 -7.15 13.80
CA LEU A 64 -5.36 -6.55 14.49
C LEU A 64 -5.41 -5.02 14.48
N PHE A 65 -5.98 -4.41 13.44
CA PHE A 65 -6.14 -2.96 13.35
C PHE A 65 -7.50 -2.46 13.85
N GLY A 66 -8.25 -3.30 14.58
CA GLY A 66 -9.58 -2.95 15.12
C GLY A 66 -10.62 -2.71 14.04
N ARG A 67 -10.47 -3.38 12.89
CA ARG A 67 -11.34 -3.28 11.71
C ARG A 67 -11.99 -4.61 11.33
N CYS A 68 -11.92 -5.60 12.23
CA CYS A 68 -13.05 -6.48 12.37
C CYS A 68 -14.04 -5.85 13.38
#